data_AF-A0A1M7JJ21-F1
#
_entry.id   AF-A0A1M7JJ21-F1
#
_cell.length_a   1.000
_cell.length_b   1.000
_cell.length_c   1.000
_cell.angle_alpha   90.00
_cell.angle_beta   90.00
_cell.angle_gamma   90.00
#
_symmetry.space_group_name_H-M   'P 1'
#
loop_
_entity.id
_entity.type
_entity.pdbx_description
1 polymer ?
#
loop_
_entity_poly.entity_id
_entity_poly.type
_entity_poly.pdbx_seq_one_letter_code
_entity_poly.pdbx_strand_id
1 'polypeptide(L)'
;MRLAIQLLLWVVIIGLAYLTFNAVYEPIQFNKIKEKRYAKVVENLKDIRNAELAHKEIVGSFQDDFDKLVGFLDTAEFAITQRRDTTVLDEEYKKQYGVDEYIEKVIIDTLGFVPVKDSLFKGNKERYTNMINVPVDDVDAKFELDAGTITKGNSEIAVFRARVAKSVVLQGLDKDLILQQNQVQSVDDINGRYINVGSLEEVNTKGNWPTQYGDE
;
A
#
# COMPACT_ATOMS: atom_id res chain seq x y z
N MET A 1 -1.66 -56.84 -34.66
CA MET A 1 -0.78 -55.65 -34.66
C MET A 1 -1.53 -54.34 -34.89
N ARG A 2 -2.35 -54.19 -35.95
CA ARG A 2 -3.08 -52.93 -36.25
C ARG A 2 -3.96 -52.42 -35.09
N LEU A 3 -4.75 -53.29 -34.46
CA LEU A 3 -5.65 -52.91 -33.35
C LEU A 3 -4.91 -52.45 -32.07
N ALA A 4 -3.80 -53.08 -31.73
CA ALA A 4 -3.02 -52.72 -30.54
C ALA A 4 -2.37 -51.34 -30.68
N ILE A 5 -1.83 -51.03 -31.86
CA ILE A 5 -1.25 -49.72 -32.18
C ILE A 5 -2.35 -48.65 -32.16
N GLN A 6 -3.54 -48.95 -32.69
CA GLN A 6 -4.67 -48.03 -32.68
C GLN A 6 -5.18 -47.72 -31.27
N LEU A 7 -5.26 -48.72 -30.39
CA LEU A 7 -5.61 -48.52 -28.98
C LEU A 7 -4.55 -47.70 -28.22
N LEU A 8 -3.27 -47.96 -28.47
CA LEU A 8 -2.18 -47.17 -27.89
C LEU A 8 -2.25 -45.71 -28.36
N LEU A 9 -2.51 -45.48 -29.65
CA LEU A 9 -2.71 -44.14 -30.20
C LEU A 9 -3.89 -43.42 -29.54
N TRP A 10 -5.01 -44.11 -29.31
CA TRP A 10 -6.15 -43.53 -28.59
C TRP A 10 -5.80 -43.10 -27.17
N VAL A 11 -5.04 -43.92 -26.43
CA VAL A 11 -4.56 -43.55 -25.08
C VAL A 11 -3.65 -42.32 -25.14
N VAL A 12 -2.75 -42.24 -26.13
CA VAL A 12 -1.88 -41.07 -26.33
C VAL A 12 -2.71 -39.82 -26.68
N ILE A 13 -3.73 -39.95 -27.54
CA ILE A 13 -4.61 -38.83 -27.90
C ILE A 13 -5.37 -38.29 -26.67
N ILE A 14 -5.91 -39.18 -25.83
CA ILE A 14 -6.60 -38.78 -24.59
C ILE A 14 -5.62 -38.09 -23.64
N GLY A 15 -4.40 -38.63 -23.49
CA GLY A 15 -3.34 -38.03 -22.69
C GLY A 15 -2.96 -36.63 -23.18
N LEU A 16 -2.77 -36.46 -24.49
CA LEU A 16 -2.47 -35.17 -25.11
C LEU A 16 -3.64 -34.18 -24.94
N ALA A 17 -4.89 -34.62 -25.12
CA ALA A 17 -6.06 -33.78 -24.92
C ALA A 17 -6.20 -33.29 -23.47
N TYR A 18 -5.86 -34.14 -22.49
CA TYR A 18 -5.81 -33.75 -21.08
C TYR A 18 -4.69 -32.72 -20.82
N LEU A 19 -3.50 -32.95 -21.36
CA LEU A 19 -2.37 -32.03 -21.21
C LEU A 19 -2.66 -30.66 -21.82
N THR A 20 -3.27 -30.60 -23.00
CA THR A 20 -3.64 -29.31 -23.63
C THR A 20 -4.74 -28.61 -22.87
N PHE A 21 -5.72 -29.33 -22.33
CA PHE A 21 -6.74 -28.75 -21.47
C PHE A 21 -6.14 -28.18 -20.18
N ASN A 22 -5.29 -28.95 -19.49
CA ASN A 22 -4.66 -28.51 -18.24
C ASN A 22 -3.77 -27.28 -18.46
N ALA A 23 -2.99 -27.26 -19.56
CA ALA A 23 -2.12 -26.14 -19.92
C ALA A 23 -2.87 -24.80 -20.09
N VAL A 24 -4.15 -24.83 -20.51
CA VAL A 24 -4.99 -23.63 -20.63
C VAL A 24 -5.74 -23.32 -19.34
N TYR A 25 -6.23 -24.35 -18.65
CA TYR A 25 -7.05 -24.21 -17.45
C TYR A 25 -6.24 -23.70 -16.24
N GLU A 26 -5.00 -24.16 -16.09
CA GLU A 26 -4.14 -23.84 -14.96
C GLU A 26 -3.78 -22.35 -14.87
N PRO A 27 -3.33 -21.67 -15.95
CA PRO A 27 -3.13 -20.22 -15.94
C PRO A 27 -4.39 -19.40 -15.61
N ILE A 28 -5.57 -19.88 -16.03
CA ILE A 28 -6.84 -19.19 -15.75
C ILE A 28 -7.16 -19.25 -14.26
N GLN A 29 -7.02 -20.42 -13.63
CA GLN A 29 -7.23 -20.56 -12.19
C GLN A 29 -6.18 -19.80 -11.39
N PHE A 30 -4.93 -19.83 -11.84
CA PHE A 30 -3.86 -19.06 -11.25
C PHE A 30 -4.19 -17.56 -11.23
N ASN A 31 -4.62 -16.98 -12.35
CA ASN A 31 -4.96 -15.55 -12.42
C ASN A 31 -6.12 -15.18 -11.49
N LYS A 32 -7.16 -16.02 -11.40
CA LYS A 32 -8.28 -15.79 -10.47
C LYS A 32 -7.85 -15.77 -9.01
N ILE A 33 -7.00 -16.73 -8.62
CA ILE A 33 -6.49 -16.80 -7.24
C ILE A 33 -5.52 -15.64 -6.98
N LYS A 34 -4.67 -15.31 -7.95
CA LYS A 34 -3.74 -14.18 -7.91
C LYS A 34 -4.48 -12.88 -7.62
N GLU A 35 -5.45 -12.51 -8.45
CA GLU A 35 -6.23 -11.27 -8.29
C GLU A 35 -6.89 -11.18 -6.92
N LYS A 36 -7.50 -12.29 -6.45
CA LYS A 36 -8.15 -12.34 -5.14
C LYS A 36 -7.15 -12.15 -4.00
N ARG A 37 -5.97 -12.78 -4.06
CA ARG A 37 -4.93 -12.66 -3.01
C ARG A 37 -4.26 -11.27 -3.06
N TYR A 38 -4.00 -10.75 -4.25
CA TYR A 38 -3.43 -9.42 -4.44
C TYR A 38 -4.35 -8.33 -3.91
N ALA A 39 -5.65 -8.41 -4.16
CA ALA A 39 -6.61 -7.45 -3.62
C ALA A 39 -6.55 -7.35 -2.09
N LYS A 40 -6.53 -8.49 -1.40
CA LYS A 40 -6.40 -8.52 0.08
C LYS A 40 -5.08 -7.93 0.56
N VAL A 41 -3.97 -8.29 -0.09
CA VAL A 41 -2.63 -7.78 0.26
C VAL A 41 -2.54 -6.27 0.06
N VAL A 42 -3.09 -5.76 -1.04
CA VAL A 42 -3.13 -4.33 -1.34
C VAL A 42 -3.97 -3.57 -0.32
N GLU A 43 -5.09 -4.14 0.14
CA GLU A 43 -5.89 -3.52 1.21
C GLU A 43 -5.07 -3.36 2.51
N ASN A 44 -4.36 -4.41 2.95
CA ASN A 44 -3.49 -4.31 4.14
C ASN A 44 -2.34 -3.32 3.94
N LEU A 45 -1.72 -3.28 2.75
CA LEU A 45 -0.67 -2.30 2.44
C LEU A 45 -1.21 -0.85 2.44
N LYS A 46 -2.46 -0.64 2.03
CA LYS A 46 -3.14 0.67 2.12
C LYS A 46 -3.37 1.07 3.57
N ASP A 47 -3.77 0.13 4.42
CA ASP A 47 -3.94 0.36 5.85
C ASP A 47 -2.59 0.76 6.50
N ILE A 48 -1.51 0.06 6.18
CA ILE A 48 -0.14 0.41 6.64
C ILE A 48 0.25 1.80 6.15
N ARG A 49 0.03 2.11 4.87
CA ARG A 49 0.32 3.45 4.32
C ARG A 49 -0.43 4.54 5.07
N ASN A 50 -1.72 4.36 5.34
CA ASN A 50 -2.53 5.36 6.02
C ASN A 50 -2.04 5.58 7.46
N ALA A 51 -1.64 4.51 8.15
CA ALA A 51 -1.02 4.58 9.47
C ALA A 51 0.31 5.35 9.45
N GLU A 52 1.18 5.06 8.48
CA GLU A 52 2.46 5.76 8.29
C GLU A 52 2.27 7.25 7.94
N LEU A 53 1.30 7.56 7.08
CA LEU A 53 0.97 8.95 6.74
C LEU A 53 0.46 9.73 7.97
N ALA A 54 -0.38 9.11 8.80
CA ALA A 54 -0.82 9.72 10.06
C ALA A 54 0.33 9.92 11.05
N HIS A 55 1.26 8.96 11.13
CA HIS A 55 2.47 9.10 11.95
C HIS A 55 3.33 10.27 11.47
N LYS A 56 3.51 10.42 10.16
CA LYS A 56 4.22 11.56 9.58
C LYS A 56 3.51 12.89 9.83
N GLU A 57 2.19 12.93 9.78
CA GLU A 57 1.43 14.18 10.02
C GLU A 57 1.57 14.68 11.46
N ILE A 58 1.56 13.76 12.44
CA ILE A 58 1.59 14.12 13.86
C ILE A 58 3.02 14.23 14.41
N VAL A 59 3.90 13.27 14.08
CA VAL A 59 5.26 13.17 14.62
C VAL A 59 6.30 13.81 13.69
N GLY A 60 6.02 13.88 12.39
CA GLY A 60 6.95 14.41 11.37
C GLY A 60 7.90 13.37 10.75
N SER A 61 7.88 12.12 11.22
CA SER A 61 8.70 11.03 10.69
C SER A 61 7.85 9.80 10.35
N PHE A 62 8.44 8.80 9.70
CA PHE A 62 7.84 7.47 9.54
C PHE A 62 8.38 6.50 10.59
N GLN A 63 7.71 5.36 10.76
CA GLN A 63 8.09 4.33 11.73
C GLN A 63 8.62 3.07 11.02
N ASP A 64 9.72 2.50 11.53
CA ASP A 64 10.27 1.23 11.02
C ASP A 64 9.77 0.02 11.81
N ASP A 65 9.36 0.23 13.06
CA ASP A 65 8.87 -0.81 13.96
C ASP A 65 7.33 -0.82 14.03
N PHE A 66 6.73 -1.91 13.57
CA PHE A 66 5.29 -2.08 13.54
C PHE A 66 4.64 -2.05 14.93
N ASP A 67 5.28 -2.62 15.96
CA ASP A 67 4.69 -2.63 17.31
C ASP A 67 4.60 -1.21 17.87
N LYS A 68 5.58 -0.36 17.55
CA LYS A 68 5.54 1.08 17.87
C LYS A 68 4.49 1.81 17.05
N LEU A 69 4.33 1.47 15.77
CA LEU A 69 3.28 2.04 14.93
C LEU A 69 1.89 1.74 15.51
N VAL A 70 1.65 0.50 15.95
CA VAL A 70 0.39 0.11 16.61
C VAL A 70 0.21 0.87 17.93
N GLY A 71 1.25 1.00 18.76
CA GLY A 71 1.20 1.79 19.99
C GLY A 71 0.89 3.27 19.74
N PHE A 72 1.43 3.83 18.67
CA PHE A 72 1.09 5.18 18.21
C PHE A 72 -0.38 5.29 17.80
N LEU A 73 -0.90 4.36 17.00
CA LEU A 73 -2.31 4.38 16.58
C LEU A 73 -3.30 4.30 17.77
N ASP A 74 -2.93 3.60 18.84
CA ASP A 74 -3.74 3.50 20.06
C ASP A 74 -3.85 4.82 20.84
N THR A 75 -2.80 5.66 20.78
CA THR A 75 -2.61 6.84 21.62
C THR A 75 -2.75 8.17 20.88
N ALA A 76 -2.53 8.18 19.56
CA ALA A 76 -2.49 9.40 18.77
C ALA A 76 -3.89 9.94 18.45
N GLU A 77 -3.96 11.27 18.35
CA GLU A 77 -5.17 12.01 18.01
C GLU A 77 -4.85 13.06 16.93
N PHE A 78 -5.72 13.16 15.94
CA PHE A 78 -5.69 14.24 14.96
C PHE A 78 -6.23 15.52 15.57
N ALA A 79 -5.48 16.62 15.42
CA ALA A 79 -5.95 17.95 15.74
C ALA A 79 -6.84 18.47 14.60
N ILE A 80 -8.12 18.75 14.90
CA ILE A 80 -9.00 19.42 13.93
C ILE A 80 -8.62 20.89 13.91
N THR A 81 -7.88 21.30 12.88
CA THR A 81 -7.51 22.70 12.68
C THR A 81 -8.45 23.39 11.72
N GLN A 82 -8.88 24.61 12.06
CA GLN A 82 -9.60 25.50 11.16
C GLN A 82 -8.68 26.65 10.75
N ARG A 83 -8.50 26.82 9.44
CA ARG A 83 -7.86 28.00 8.88
C ARG A 83 -8.91 29.09 8.66
N ARG A 84 -8.73 30.26 9.28
CA ARG A 84 -9.54 31.45 9.07
C ARG A 84 -8.64 32.57 8.55
N ASP A 85 -8.96 33.04 7.35
CA ASP A 85 -8.33 34.22 6.78
C ASP A 85 -9.00 35.46 7.39
N THR A 86 -8.20 36.27 8.06
CA THR A 86 -8.66 37.49 8.73
C THR A 86 -7.89 38.68 8.20
N THR A 87 -8.58 39.80 8.04
CA THR A 87 -7.94 41.04 7.59
C THR A 87 -7.86 41.97 8.79
N VAL A 88 -6.65 42.40 9.13
CA VAL A 88 -6.40 43.29 10.26
C VAL A 88 -5.82 44.60 9.73
N LEU A 89 -6.29 45.73 10.25
CA LEU A 89 -5.77 47.05 9.89
C LEU A 89 -4.30 47.16 10.33
N ASP A 90 -3.44 47.62 9.43
CA ASP A 90 -2.03 47.87 9.74
C ASP A 90 -1.89 49.20 10.48
N GLU A 91 -1.81 49.11 11.81
CA GLU A 91 -1.64 50.29 12.67
C GLU A 91 -0.28 50.99 12.48
N GLU A 92 0.78 50.26 12.10
CA GLU A 92 2.10 50.86 11.84
C GLU A 92 2.08 51.65 10.54
N TYR A 93 1.53 51.07 9.48
CA TYR A 93 1.43 51.75 8.19
C TYR A 93 0.49 52.96 8.24
N LYS A 94 -0.63 52.83 8.94
CA LYS A 94 -1.56 53.94 9.18
C LYS A 94 -0.89 55.10 9.95
N LYS A 95 -0.05 54.80 10.93
CA LYS A 95 0.68 55.82 11.71
C LYS A 95 1.78 56.50 10.90
N GLN A 96 2.38 55.80 9.94
CA GLN A 96 3.46 56.31 9.10
C GLN A 96 2.97 57.09 7.88
N TYR A 97 1.89 56.65 7.24
CA TYR A 97 1.42 57.19 5.95
C TYR A 97 0.02 57.82 6.01
N GLY A 98 -0.73 57.66 7.10
CA GLY A 98 -2.06 58.27 7.28
C GLY A 98 -3.15 57.64 6.41
N VAL A 99 -2.88 56.52 5.74
CA VAL A 99 -3.81 55.77 4.89
C VAL A 99 -4.14 54.44 5.55
N ASP A 100 -5.40 54.04 5.47
CA ASP A 100 -5.84 52.73 5.95
C ASP A 100 -5.35 51.64 4.99
N GLU A 101 -4.40 50.82 5.45
CA GLU A 101 -3.96 49.60 4.79
C GLU A 101 -4.32 48.38 5.63
N TYR A 102 -4.68 47.29 4.98
CA TYR A 102 -5.22 46.09 5.59
C TYR A 102 -4.33 44.90 5.25
N ILE A 103 -3.77 44.25 6.26
CA ILE A 103 -2.94 43.06 6.10
C ILE A 103 -3.80 41.81 6.26
N GLU A 104 -3.63 40.86 5.35
CA GLU A 104 -4.18 39.52 5.48
C GLU A 104 -3.35 38.70 6.46
N LYS A 105 -4.00 38.20 7.52
CA LYS A 105 -3.44 37.28 8.50
C LYS A 105 -4.23 35.98 8.50
N VAL A 106 -3.50 34.87 8.36
CA VAL A 106 -4.05 33.53 8.46
C VAL A 106 -3.97 33.08 9.91
N ILE A 107 -5.11 32.87 10.56
CA ILE A 107 -5.18 32.32 11.91
C ILE A 107 -5.55 30.84 11.78
N ILE A 108 -4.79 29.97 12.42
CA ILE A 108 -5.07 28.54 12.52
C ILE A 108 -5.51 28.27 13.95
N ASP A 109 -6.78 27.90 14.14
CA ASP A 109 -7.35 27.56 15.44
C ASP A 109 -7.57 26.04 15.54
N THR A 110 -7.43 25.47 16.74
CA THR A 110 -7.63 24.03 16.97
C THR A 110 -8.97 23.78 17.64
N LEU A 111 -9.93 23.22 16.91
CA LEU A 111 -11.31 23.02 17.35
C LEU A 111 -11.51 21.80 18.26
N GLY A 112 -10.59 20.83 18.23
CA GLY A 112 -10.66 19.63 19.03
C GLY A 112 -9.72 18.52 18.55
N PHE A 113 -9.84 17.35 19.16
CA PHE A 113 -9.02 16.18 18.87
C PHE A 113 -9.89 14.98 18.52
N VAL A 114 -9.48 14.19 17.52
CA VAL A 114 -10.15 12.94 17.13
C VAL A 114 -9.13 11.80 17.11
N PRO A 115 -9.39 10.67 17.79
CA PRO A 115 -8.47 9.54 17.78
C PRO A 115 -8.17 9.01 16.38
N VAL A 116 -6.90 8.75 16.08
CA VAL A 116 -6.45 8.27 14.76
C VAL A 116 -7.10 6.93 14.43
N LYS A 117 -7.20 6.03 15.41
CA LYS A 117 -7.87 4.71 15.28
C LYS A 117 -9.33 4.80 14.86
N ASP A 118 -10.05 5.82 15.31
CA ASP A 118 -11.47 6.00 14.99
C ASP A 118 -11.64 6.59 13.59
N SER A 119 -10.75 7.50 13.21
CA SER A 119 -10.73 8.11 11.88
C SER A 119 -10.36 7.11 10.78
N LEU A 120 -9.26 6.36 10.95
CA LEU A 120 -8.72 5.48 9.92
C LEU A 120 -9.37 4.10 9.92
N PHE A 121 -9.59 3.52 11.10
CA PHE A 121 -10.01 2.12 11.26
C PHE A 121 -11.43 1.97 11.79
N LYS A 122 -12.18 3.07 11.96
CA LYS A 122 -13.53 3.07 12.53
C LYS A 122 -13.61 2.36 13.89
N GLY A 123 -12.52 2.42 14.66
CA GLY A 123 -12.41 1.76 15.97
C GLY A 123 -12.16 0.25 15.93
N ASN A 124 -11.90 -0.36 14.76
CA ASN A 124 -11.62 -1.79 14.67
C ASN A 124 -10.17 -2.11 15.07
N LYS A 125 -9.98 -2.59 16.30
CA LYS A 125 -8.67 -2.97 16.86
C LYS A 125 -7.97 -4.10 16.11
N GLU A 126 -8.72 -5.09 15.66
CA GLU A 126 -8.15 -6.25 14.97
C GLU A 126 -7.56 -5.85 13.62
N ARG A 127 -8.17 -4.88 12.93
CA ARG A 127 -7.72 -4.43 11.62
C ARG A 127 -6.31 -3.85 11.67
N TYR A 128 -6.06 -2.89 12.56
CA TYR A 128 -4.73 -2.26 12.62
C TYR A 128 -3.69 -3.09 13.38
N THR A 129 -4.09 -4.00 14.27
CA THR A 129 -3.14 -4.88 14.95
C THR A 129 -2.64 -5.99 14.02
N ASN A 130 -3.51 -6.50 13.13
CA ASN A 130 -3.18 -7.61 12.24
C ASN A 130 -2.72 -7.19 10.83
N MET A 131 -2.66 -5.89 10.52
CA MET A 131 -2.31 -5.44 9.17
C MET A 131 -0.87 -5.83 8.74
N ILE A 132 0.03 -6.09 9.69
CA ILE A 132 1.38 -6.60 9.40
C ILE A 132 1.38 -8.03 8.84
N ASN A 133 0.35 -8.81 9.12
CA ASN A 133 0.27 -10.19 8.65
C ASN A 133 -0.27 -10.22 7.22
N VAL A 134 0.33 -11.06 6.39
CA VAL A 134 -0.11 -11.26 5.00
C VAL A 134 -1.45 -12.01 5.02
N PRO A 135 -2.54 -11.44 4.46
CA PRO A 135 -3.90 -11.99 4.58
C PRO A 135 -4.15 -13.11 3.55
N VAL A 136 -3.27 -14.12 3.54
CA VAL A 136 -3.34 -15.29 2.66
C VAL A 136 -3.47 -16.55 3.51
N ASP A 137 -4.46 -17.37 3.18
CA ASP A 137 -4.70 -18.64 3.86
C ASP A 137 -3.44 -19.53 3.71
N ASP A 138 -3.04 -20.20 4.80
CA ASP A 138 -1.86 -21.08 4.89
C ASP A 138 -0.48 -20.42 4.76
N VAL A 139 -0.40 -19.08 4.88
CA VAL A 139 0.87 -18.34 4.85
C VAL A 139 1.04 -17.53 6.13
N ASP A 140 2.00 -17.93 6.97
CA ASP A 140 2.44 -17.14 8.13
C ASP A 140 3.63 -16.27 7.72
N ALA A 141 3.33 -15.14 7.07
CA ALA A 141 4.33 -14.17 6.66
C ALA A 141 3.92 -12.76 7.10
N LYS A 142 4.93 -11.93 7.36
CA LYS A 142 4.78 -10.53 7.75
C LYS A 142 5.24 -9.60 6.63
N PHE A 143 4.66 -8.42 6.57
CA PHE A 143 5.18 -7.32 5.75
C PHE A 143 6.51 -6.84 6.32
N GLU A 144 7.45 -6.54 5.42
CA GLU A 144 8.70 -5.88 5.78
C GLU A 144 8.47 -4.37 5.74
N LEU A 145 8.62 -3.71 6.88
CA LEU A 145 8.50 -2.26 7.04
C LEU A 145 9.88 -1.67 7.26
N ASP A 146 10.26 -0.71 6.41
CA ASP A 146 11.49 0.06 6.52
C ASP A 146 11.13 1.55 6.55
N ALA A 147 11.78 2.33 7.41
CA ALA A 147 11.72 3.79 7.40
C ALA A 147 13.12 4.41 7.30
N GLY A 148 13.18 5.63 6.75
CA GLY A 148 14.43 6.36 6.59
C GLY A 148 14.22 7.82 6.23
N THR A 149 15.31 8.49 5.92
CA THR A 149 15.32 9.89 5.50
C THR A 149 16.19 10.06 4.27
N ILE A 150 15.69 10.79 3.28
CA ILE A 150 16.44 11.12 2.07
C ILE A 150 16.72 12.62 2.05
N THR A 151 17.96 12.99 1.81
CA THR A 151 18.34 14.38 1.59
C THR A 151 18.10 14.74 0.11
N LYS A 152 17.12 15.61 -0.16
CA LYS A 152 16.96 16.23 -1.49
C LYS A 152 17.32 17.71 -1.40
N GLY A 153 18.47 18.07 -1.96
CA GLY A 153 19.00 19.43 -1.87
C GLY A 153 19.39 19.77 -0.43
N ASN A 154 18.73 20.76 0.16
CA ASN A 154 18.98 21.23 1.53
C ASN A 154 17.94 20.77 2.56
N SER A 155 16.99 19.92 2.16
CA SER A 155 15.91 19.44 3.02
C SER A 155 15.97 17.93 3.19
N GLU A 156 15.83 17.49 4.44
CA GLU A 156 15.64 16.08 4.79
C GLU A 156 14.16 15.72 4.69
N ILE A 157 13.87 14.68 3.93
CA ILE A 157 12.50 14.21 3.70
C ILE A 157 12.41 12.78 4.22
N ALA A 158 11.55 12.57 5.22
CA ALA A 158 11.24 11.23 5.71
C ALA A 158 10.58 10.40 4.59
N VAL A 159 10.98 9.14 4.50
CA VAL A 159 10.46 8.13 3.58
C VAL A 159 10.23 6.81 4.30
N PHE A 160 9.37 5.98 3.72
CA PHE A 160 9.10 4.64 4.21
C PHE A 160 8.89 3.69 3.05
N ARG A 161 9.01 2.40 3.33
CA ARG A 161 8.70 1.33 2.40
C ARG A 161 8.12 0.15 3.17
N ALA A 162 6.91 -0.26 2.81
CA ALA A 162 6.36 -1.55 3.22
C ALA A 162 6.31 -2.48 2.02
N ARG A 163 6.83 -3.72 2.13
CA ARG A 163 6.89 -4.67 1.02
C ARG A 163 6.61 -6.12 1.42
N VAL A 164 6.14 -6.89 0.45
CA VAL A 164 6.02 -8.36 0.53
C VAL A 164 6.43 -8.99 -0.79
N ALA A 165 7.07 -10.17 -0.73
CA ALA A 165 7.42 -10.92 -1.93
C ALA A 165 6.17 -11.56 -2.57
N LYS A 166 6.02 -11.43 -3.89
CA LYS A 166 4.93 -12.09 -4.63
C LYS A 166 4.94 -13.60 -4.46
N SER A 167 6.13 -14.21 -4.35
CA SER A 167 6.28 -15.65 -4.12
C SER A 167 5.66 -16.11 -2.80
N VAL A 168 5.63 -15.25 -1.79
CA VAL A 168 4.98 -15.52 -0.50
C VAL A 168 3.45 -15.42 -0.66
N VAL A 169 2.96 -14.38 -1.33
CA VAL A 169 1.52 -14.19 -1.58
C VAL A 169 0.92 -15.31 -2.43
N LEU A 170 1.68 -15.79 -3.42
CA LEU A 170 1.25 -16.84 -4.35
C LEU A 170 1.71 -18.23 -3.93
N GLN A 171 2.14 -18.41 -2.67
CA GLN A 171 2.56 -19.70 -2.16
C GLN A 171 1.45 -20.75 -2.31
N GLY A 172 1.83 -21.97 -2.71
CA GLY A 172 0.90 -23.06 -2.98
C GLY A 172 0.37 -23.12 -4.42
N LEU A 173 0.71 -22.14 -5.27
CA LEU A 173 0.44 -22.17 -6.71
C LEU A 173 1.63 -22.71 -7.51
N ASP A 174 1.42 -22.92 -8.81
CA ASP A 174 2.45 -23.40 -9.73
C ASP A 174 3.70 -22.50 -9.72
N LYS A 175 4.87 -23.11 -9.58
CA LYS A 175 6.14 -22.40 -9.41
C LYS A 175 6.58 -21.70 -10.68
N ASP A 176 6.31 -22.28 -11.85
CA ASP A 176 6.70 -21.72 -13.13
C ASP A 176 5.87 -20.47 -13.41
N LEU A 177 4.57 -20.50 -13.10
CA LEU A 177 3.71 -19.32 -13.17
C LEU A 177 4.16 -18.22 -12.19
N ILE A 178 4.58 -18.54 -10.96
CA ILE A 178 5.14 -17.54 -10.02
C ILE A 178 6.42 -16.92 -10.57
N LEU A 179 7.31 -17.71 -11.17
CA LEU A 179 8.55 -17.21 -11.77
C LEU A 179 8.26 -16.29 -12.97
N GLN A 180 7.28 -16.63 -13.80
CA GLN A 180 6.82 -15.77 -14.88
C GLN A 180 6.28 -14.44 -14.32
N GLN A 181 5.44 -14.48 -13.27
CA GLN A 181 4.90 -13.27 -12.62
C GLN A 181 5.96 -12.34 -12.02
N ASN A 182 7.11 -12.88 -11.61
CA ASN A 182 8.23 -12.09 -11.11
C ASN A 182 8.96 -11.31 -12.21
N GLN A 183 8.77 -11.70 -13.47
CA GLN A 183 9.39 -11.09 -14.65
C GLN A 183 8.41 -10.20 -15.43
N VAL A 184 7.11 -10.23 -15.11
CA VAL A 184 6.10 -9.40 -15.77
C VAL A 184 6.43 -7.93 -15.55
N GLN A 185 6.46 -7.21 -16.68
CA GLN A 185 6.42 -5.74 -16.73
C GLN A 185 5.19 -5.34 -17.52
N SER A 186 4.15 -4.91 -16.82
CA SER A 186 2.87 -4.51 -17.42
C SER A 186 2.31 -3.30 -16.69
N VAL A 187 1.47 -2.52 -17.39
CA VAL A 187 0.67 -1.46 -16.78
C VAL A 187 -0.47 -2.07 -15.95
N ASP A 188 -0.97 -3.23 -16.38
CA ASP A 188 -2.12 -3.91 -15.78
C ASP A 188 -1.72 -4.91 -14.69
N ASP A 189 -0.44 -5.01 -14.33
CA ASP A 189 0.03 -5.91 -13.26
C ASP A 189 1.04 -5.20 -12.35
N ILE A 190 1.28 -5.79 -11.18
CA ILE A 190 2.26 -5.30 -10.23
C ILE A 190 3.64 -5.55 -10.81
N ASN A 191 4.50 -4.54 -10.89
CA ASN A 191 5.82 -4.70 -11.50
C ASN A 191 6.86 -5.21 -10.49
N GLY A 192 7.73 -6.12 -10.95
CA GLY A 192 8.83 -6.66 -10.14
C GLY A 192 8.45 -7.84 -9.24
N ARG A 193 9.33 -8.19 -8.30
CA ARG A 193 9.19 -9.39 -7.43
C ARG A 193 8.42 -9.11 -6.13
N TYR A 194 8.23 -7.84 -5.82
CA TYR A 194 7.63 -7.39 -4.58
C TYR A 194 6.37 -6.59 -4.87
N ILE A 195 5.38 -6.74 -4.00
CA ILE A 195 4.28 -5.78 -3.88
C ILE A 195 4.72 -4.82 -2.78
N ASN A 196 4.80 -3.53 -3.09
CA ASN A 196 5.30 -2.53 -2.16
C ASN A 196 4.49 -1.25 -2.20
N VAL A 197 4.56 -0.52 -1.10
CA VAL A 197 4.08 0.85 -0.96
C VAL A 197 5.19 1.70 -0.39
N GLY A 198 5.38 2.87 -0.99
CA GLY A 198 6.47 3.77 -0.67
C GLY A 198 7.82 3.35 -1.25
N SER A 199 8.81 4.23 -1.11
CA SER A 199 10.19 4.02 -1.58
C SER A 199 11.18 4.59 -0.56
N LEU A 200 12.32 3.91 -0.39
CA LEU A 200 13.44 4.44 0.41
C LEU A 200 14.41 5.30 -0.42
N GLU A 201 14.30 5.25 -1.74
CA GLU A 201 15.22 5.95 -2.67
C GLU A 201 14.59 7.22 -3.24
N GLU A 202 13.26 7.29 -3.24
CA GLU A 202 12.51 8.42 -3.77
C GLU A 202 11.42 8.85 -2.79
N VAL A 203 11.05 10.13 -2.85
CA VAL A 203 9.90 10.66 -2.10
C VAL A 203 8.62 10.21 -2.79
N ASN A 204 8.26 8.96 -2.55
CA ASN A 204 7.07 8.34 -3.08
C ASN A 204 6.38 7.56 -1.96
N THR A 205 5.07 7.75 -1.82
CA THR A 205 4.21 7.03 -0.85
C THR A 205 3.16 6.18 -1.56
N LYS A 206 3.21 6.09 -2.89
CA LYS A 206 2.28 5.31 -3.72
C LYS A 206 2.65 3.83 -3.72
N GLY A 207 1.66 3.00 -4.01
CA GLY A 207 1.84 1.58 -4.26
C GLY A 207 2.38 1.30 -5.67
N ASN A 208 3.00 0.14 -5.87
CA ASN A 208 3.43 -0.33 -7.19
C ASN A 208 2.36 -1.17 -7.93
N TRP A 209 1.10 -1.06 -7.53
CA TRP A 209 -0.02 -1.81 -8.10
C TRP A 209 -0.89 -0.95 -9.03
N PRO A 210 -1.54 -1.57 -10.04
CA PRO A 210 -2.47 -0.88 -10.93
C PRO A 210 -3.75 -0.44 -10.24
N THR A 211 -4.42 0.56 -10.82
CA THR A 211 -5.66 1.18 -10.31
C THR A 211 -6.81 0.19 -10.10
N GLN A 212 -6.79 -0.97 -10.76
CA GLN A 212 -7.78 -2.04 -10.55
C GLN A 212 -7.80 -2.58 -9.12
N TYR A 213 -6.71 -2.48 -8.37
CA TYR A 213 -6.66 -2.83 -6.94
C TYR A 213 -6.98 -1.63 -6.03
N GLY A 214 -7.48 -0.54 -6.63
CA GLY A 214 -7.90 0.74 -6.04
C GLY A 214 -6.82 1.81 -6.11
N ASP A 215 -7.21 3.06 -5.86
CA ASP A 215 -6.43 4.28 -6.16
C ASP A 215 -5.00 4.32 -5.58
N GLU A 216 -4.11 4.98 -6.35
CA GLU A 216 -2.65 5.11 -6.15
C GLU A 216 -2.21 5.96 -4.95
#